data_AF-A0A7S0C6B2-F1
#
_entry.id   AF-A0A7S0C6B2-F1
#
_cell.length_a   1.000
_cell.length_b   1.000
_cell.length_c   1.000
_cell.angle_alpha   90.00
_cell.angle_beta   90.00
_cell.angle_gamma   90.00
#
_symmetry.space_group_name_H-M   'P 1'
#
loop_
_entity.id
_entity.type
_entity.pdbx_description
1 polymer ?
#
loop_
_entity_poly.entity_id
_entity_poly.type
_entity_poly.pdbx_seq_one_letter_code
_entity_poly.pdbx_strand_id
1 'polypeptide(L)'
;ATIATTTIMSPHQFCNAAAAAPSEITADSARMQWRQAVMTVDELLQNWSTEEWAAEVGGGDKIRSKLGTQGTTSPLYQIEKALKVLRDSEFVGDFVEFQETADEFTGALYRADSLASSSNNKTGSGKQTPPAVF
;
A
#
# COMPACT_ATOMS: atom_id res chain seq x y z
N ALA A 1 73.73 20.30 -2.23
CA ALA A 1 73.57 19.71 -0.89
C ALA A 1 72.34 18.81 -0.90
N THR A 2 72.53 17.53 -0.60
CA THR A 2 71.50 16.52 -0.36
C THR A 2 71.02 16.64 1.08
N ILE A 3 69.71 16.53 1.33
CA ILE A 3 69.14 15.59 2.32
C ILE A 3 67.67 15.33 1.98
N ALA A 4 67.39 14.05 1.73
CA ALA A 4 66.07 13.44 1.68
C ALA A 4 65.69 12.97 3.10
N THR A 5 64.39 12.95 3.45
CA THR A 5 63.78 12.01 4.43
C THR A 5 62.26 11.96 4.24
N THR A 6 61.81 11.06 3.37
CA THR A 6 60.93 9.90 3.60
C THR A 6 59.94 9.86 4.80
N THR A 7 58.65 9.72 4.43
CA THR A 7 57.56 8.84 4.95
C THR A 7 57.04 8.96 6.39
N ILE A 8 55.70 9.16 6.53
CA ILE A 8 54.76 8.21 7.17
C ILE A 8 53.38 8.28 6.46
N MET A 9 52.90 7.12 5.96
CA MET A 9 51.52 6.82 5.56
C MET A 9 50.61 6.75 6.80
N SER A 10 49.37 7.25 6.74
CA SER A 10 48.21 6.36 6.94
C SER A 10 46.87 7.01 6.55
N PRO A 11 45.93 6.21 6.02
CA PRO A 11 44.66 6.66 5.50
C PRO A 11 43.62 6.69 6.62
N HIS A 12 43.17 7.88 7.03
CA HIS A 12 41.89 7.97 7.71
C HIS A 12 40.80 8.26 6.71
N GLN A 13 40.15 7.16 6.32
CA GLN A 13 38.72 7.09 6.03
C GLN A 13 37.95 8.28 6.62
N PHE A 14 37.42 9.12 5.73
CA PHE A 14 36.04 9.54 5.90
C PHE A 14 35.22 8.70 4.93
N CYS A 15 34.91 7.48 5.38
CA CYS A 15 33.67 6.84 4.99
C CYS A 15 32.54 7.77 5.43
N ASN A 16 32.11 8.69 4.57
CA ASN A 16 30.70 9.01 4.56
C ASN A 16 30.04 7.90 3.74
N ALA A 17 29.86 6.76 4.41
CA ALA A 17 28.67 5.97 4.15
C ALA A 17 27.54 6.97 4.32
N ALA A 18 27.04 7.51 3.20
CA ALA A 18 25.78 8.22 3.20
C ALA A 18 24.82 7.25 3.88
N ALA A 19 24.43 7.59 5.10
CA ALA A 19 23.40 6.88 5.82
C ALA A 19 22.28 6.71 4.81
N ALA A 20 21.98 5.45 4.46
CA ALA A 20 20.91 5.14 3.54
C ALA A 20 19.69 5.90 4.04
N ALA A 21 19.32 6.96 3.33
CA ALA A 21 18.07 7.65 3.57
C ALA A 21 16.99 6.57 3.58
N PRO A 22 15.95 6.69 4.44
CA PRO A 22 14.82 5.77 4.36
C PRO A 22 14.42 5.68 2.90
N SER A 23 14.33 4.48 2.34
CA SER A 23 14.18 4.25 0.90
C SER A 23 12.95 5.01 0.39
N GLU A 24 13.14 6.25 -0.06
CA GLU A 24 12.07 7.10 -0.54
C GLU A 24 11.57 6.47 -1.82
N ILE A 25 10.27 6.22 -1.89
CA ILE A 25 9.63 5.69 -3.09
C ILE A 25 9.88 6.68 -4.23
N THR A 26 10.45 6.21 -5.34
CA THR A 26 10.71 7.04 -6.52
C THR A 26 9.42 7.30 -7.29
N ALA A 27 9.37 8.35 -8.10
CA ALA A 27 8.21 8.66 -8.95
C ALA A 27 7.83 7.49 -9.87
N ASP A 28 8.80 6.81 -10.48
CA ASP A 28 8.55 5.61 -11.29
C ASP A 28 7.97 4.46 -10.47
N SER A 29 8.51 4.21 -9.27
CA SER A 29 7.99 3.16 -8.38
C SER A 29 6.58 3.47 -7.93
N ALA A 30 6.29 4.72 -7.59
CA ALA A 30 4.95 5.18 -7.24
C ALA A 30 3.97 5.03 -8.41
N ARG A 31 4.41 5.32 -9.64
CA ARG A 31 3.61 5.13 -10.86
C ARG A 31 3.32 3.66 -11.13
N MET A 32 4.31 2.78 -10.93
CA MET A 32 4.11 1.34 -11.05
C MET A 32 3.13 0.83 -9.99
N GLN A 33 3.28 1.25 -8.73
CA GLN A 33 2.37 0.90 -7.66
C GLN A 33 0.93 1.35 -7.97
N TRP A 34 0.75 2.58 -8.46
CA TRP A 34 -0.56 3.08 -8.89
C TRP A 34 -1.19 2.22 -9.98
N ARG A 35 -0.43 1.85 -11.03
CA ARG A 35 -0.93 0.98 -12.10
C ARG A 35 -1.36 -0.39 -11.57
N GLN A 36 -0.56 -0.98 -10.68
CA GLN A 36 -0.89 -2.26 -10.05
C GLN A 36 -2.12 -2.14 -9.13
N ALA A 37 -2.28 -1.01 -8.45
CA ALA A 37 -3.46 -0.71 -7.63
C ALA A 37 -4.73 -0.64 -8.49
N VAL A 38 -4.69 0.05 -9.63
CA VAL A 38 -5.80 0.09 -10.60
C VAL A 38 -6.17 -1.32 -11.07
N MET A 39 -5.17 -2.12 -11.49
CA MET A 39 -5.42 -3.52 -11.90
C MET A 39 -6.04 -4.35 -10.77
N THR A 40 -5.58 -4.16 -9.53
CA THR A 40 -6.12 -4.87 -8.36
C THR A 40 -7.59 -4.48 -8.11
N VAL A 41 -7.94 -3.20 -8.27
CA VAL A 41 -9.32 -2.72 -8.15
C VAL A 41 -10.18 -3.24 -9.30
N ASP A 42 -9.69 -3.24 -10.53
CA ASP A 42 -10.40 -3.78 -11.69
C ASP A 42 -10.67 -5.28 -11.52
N GLU A 43 -9.67 -6.05 -11.08
CA GLU A 43 -9.83 -7.48 -10.77
C GLU A 43 -10.87 -7.70 -9.66
N LEU A 44 -10.87 -6.86 -8.61
CA LEU A 44 -11.90 -6.92 -7.58
C LEU A 44 -13.28 -6.63 -8.17
N LEU A 45 -13.44 -5.56 -8.94
CA LEU A 45 -14.73 -5.15 -9.52
C LEU A 45 -15.27 -6.12 -10.58
N GLN A 46 -14.40 -6.86 -11.26
CA GLN A 46 -14.81 -7.90 -12.21
C GLN A 46 -15.26 -9.18 -11.50
N ASN A 47 -14.60 -9.54 -10.40
CA ASN A 47 -14.81 -10.85 -9.77
C ASN A 47 -15.68 -10.82 -8.50
N TRP A 48 -15.92 -9.66 -7.88
CA TRP A 48 -16.55 -9.59 -6.55
C TRP A 48 -17.94 -10.22 -6.42
N SER A 49 -18.64 -10.39 -7.55
CA SER A 49 -20.01 -10.93 -7.60
C SER A 49 -20.08 -12.40 -8.01
N THR A 50 -18.95 -13.05 -8.32
CA THR A 50 -18.95 -14.46 -8.74
C THR A 50 -19.00 -15.39 -7.53
N GLU A 51 -19.69 -16.52 -7.66
CA GLU A 51 -19.79 -17.53 -6.59
C GLU A 51 -18.42 -18.12 -6.23
N GLU A 52 -17.56 -18.31 -7.23
CA GLU A 52 -16.18 -18.78 -7.08
C GLU A 52 -15.37 -17.81 -6.24
N TRP A 53 -15.47 -16.51 -6.54
CA TRP A 53 -14.80 -15.49 -5.77
C TRP A 53 -15.37 -15.44 -4.35
N ALA A 54 -16.69 -15.42 -4.16
CA ALA A 54 -17.31 -15.43 -2.84
C ALA A 54 -16.85 -16.63 -1.98
N ALA A 55 -16.73 -17.81 -2.57
CA ALA A 55 -16.20 -19.01 -1.91
C ALA A 55 -14.69 -18.88 -1.59
N GLU A 56 -13.91 -18.26 -2.46
CA GLU A 56 -12.47 -18.06 -2.27
C GLU A 56 -12.16 -16.96 -1.24
N VAL A 57 -12.80 -15.78 -1.32
CA VAL A 57 -12.54 -14.68 -0.39
C VAL A 57 -13.16 -14.90 1.00
N GLY A 58 -14.26 -15.65 1.10
CA GLY A 58 -14.77 -16.15 2.38
C GLY A 58 -15.08 -15.11 3.47
N GLY A 59 -15.18 -13.82 3.12
CA GLY A 59 -15.50 -12.74 4.07
C GLY A 59 -14.76 -11.42 3.83
N GLY A 60 -15.05 -10.45 4.69
CA GLY A 60 -14.51 -9.10 4.62
C GLY A 60 -13.00 -9.00 4.79
N ASP A 61 -12.37 -9.85 5.60
CA ASP A 61 -10.91 -9.77 5.84
C ASP A 61 -10.08 -10.00 4.58
N LYS A 62 -10.48 -10.90 3.68
CA LYS A 62 -9.75 -11.07 2.41
C LYS A 62 -9.99 -9.91 1.46
N ILE A 63 -11.17 -9.28 1.49
CA ILE A 63 -11.43 -8.02 0.77
C ILE A 63 -10.48 -6.94 1.28
N ARG A 64 -10.39 -6.75 2.60
CA ARG A 64 -9.48 -5.78 3.23
C ARG A 64 -8.00 -6.05 2.92
N SER A 65 -7.64 -7.32 2.81
CA SER A 65 -6.30 -7.74 2.38
C SER A 65 -6.00 -7.32 0.94
N LYS A 66 -6.97 -7.47 0.03
CA LYS A 66 -6.85 -6.98 -1.36
C LYS A 66 -6.88 -5.46 -1.44
N LEU A 67 -7.69 -4.78 -0.64
CA LEU A 67 -7.72 -3.31 -0.52
C LEU A 67 -6.47 -2.72 0.13
N GLY A 68 -5.56 -3.55 0.64
CA GLY A 68 -4.31 -3.10 1.27
C GLY A 68 -4.48 -2.42 2.62
N THR A 69 -5.68 -2.51 3.21
CA THR A 69 -5.98 -2.02 4.56
C THR A 69 -5.68 -3.06 5.65
N GLN A 70 -5.49 -4.32 5.24
CA GLN A 70 -5.01 -5.40 6.09
C GLN A 70 -3.78 -6.06 5.45
N GLY A 71 -2.67 -6.12 6.19
CA GLY A 71 -1.40 -6.64 5.67
C GLY A 71 -0.66 -5.62 4.78
N THR A 72 0.39 -6.09 4.09
CA THR A 72 1.36 -5.22 3.41
C THR A 72 1.63 -5.62 1.95
N THR A 73 0.97 -6.66 1.46
CA THR A 73 1.27 -7.29 0.16
C THR A 73 0.48 -6.71 -1.00
N SER A 74 -0.65 -6.05 -0.73
CA SER A 74 -1.45 -5.42 -1.78
C SER A 74 -0.74 -4.19 -2.34
N PRO A 75 -0.81 -3.94 -3.65
CA PRO A 75 -0.37 -2.67 -4.25
C PRO A 75 -1.07 -1.43 -3.67
N LEU A 76 -2.26 -1.61 -3.05
CA LEU A 76 -2.99 -0.53 -2.36
C LEU A 76 -2.43 -0.21 -0.97
N TYR A 77 -1.52 -1.03 -0.43
CA TYR A 77 -0.88 -0.77 0.85
C TYR A 77 -0.05 0.53 0.79
N GLN A 78 -0.36 1.47 1.68
CA GLN A 78 0.26 2.80 1.73
C GLN A 78 0.16 3.58 0.40
N ILE A 79 -0.90 3.38 -0.38
CA ILE A 79 -1.09 4.05 -1.69
C ILE A 79 -1.04 5.59 -1.59
N GLU A 80 -1.43 6.16 -0.46
CA GLU A 80 -1.30 7.60 -0.19
C GLU A 80 0.14 8.12 -0.31
N LYS A 81 1.15 7.30 0.04
CA LYS A 81 2.56 7.67 -0.14
C LYS A 81 2.93 7.73 -1.63
N ALA A 82 2.44 6.78 -2.42
CA ALA A 82 2.64 6.78 -3.86
C ALA A 82 1.94 8.00 -4.50
N LEU A 83 0.71 8.29 -4.09
CA LEU A 83 -0.03 9.48 -4.55
C LEU A 83 0.71 10.78 -4.21
N LYS A 84 1.25 10.90 -2.99
CA LYS A 84 2.05 12.06 -2.59
C LYS A 84 3.30 12.25 -3.45
N VAL A 85 4.00 11.17 -3.79
CA VAL A 85 5.18 11.25 -4.67
C VAL A 85 4.78 11.57 -6.11
N LEU A 86 3.69 11.00 -6.62
CA LEU A 86 3.18 11.29 -7.96
C LEU A 86 2.78 12.76 -8.11
N ARG A 87 2.12 13.32 -7.10
CA ARG A 87 1.72 14.73 -7.04
C ARG A 87 2.86 15.69 -7.34
N ASP A 88 4.06 15.38 -6.83
CA ASP A 88 5.25 16.23 -6.94
C ASP A 88 6.15 15.82 -8.14
N SER A 89 5.67 14.92 -9.01
CA SER A 89 6.42 14.35 -10.14
C SER A 89 6.04 14.94 -11.49
N GLU A 90 6.90 14.73 -12.51
CA GLU A 90 6.63 15.13 -13.90
C GLU A 90 5.42 14.43 -14.57
N PHE A 91 4.85 13.39 -13.93
CA PHE A 91 3.69 12.68 -14.48
C PHE A 91 2.37 13.41 -14.25
N VAL A 92 2.34 14.42 -13.38
CA VAL A 92 1.15 15.21 -13.06
C VAL A 92 1.21 16.54 -13.79
N GLY A 93 0.30 16.72 -14.76
CA GLY A 93 0.18 17.96 -15.53
C GLY A 93 -0.72 19.00 -14.86
N ASP A 94 -1.82 18.55 -14.25
CA ASP A 94 -2.74 19.39 -13.48
C ASP A 94 -2.76 18.90 -12.03
N PHE A 95 -2.19 19.73 -11.13
CA PHE A 95 -2.11 19.43 -9.71
C PHE A 95 -3.49 19.38 -9.05
N VAL A 96 -4.41 20.27 -9.42
CA VAL A 96 -5.71 20.41 -8.76
C VAL A 96 -6.56 19.19 -9.10
N GLU A 97 -6.65 18.85 -10.38
CA GLU A 97 -7.38 17.66 -10.85
C GLU A 97 -6.81 16.37 -10.23
N PHE A 98 -5.48 16.25 -10.16
CA PHE A 98 -4.82 15.11 -9.51
C PHE A 98 -5.19 15.01 -8.03
N GLN A 99 -5.11 16.12 -7.29
CA GLN A 99 -5.37 16.14 -5.85
C GLN A 99 -6.84 15.79 -5.56
N GLU A 100 -7.79 16.36 -6.32
CA GLU A 100 -9.22 16.04 -6.18
C GLU A 100 -9.50 14.56 -6.46
N THR A 101 -8.91 14.02 -7.53
CA THR A 101 -9.07 12.60 -7.90
C THR A 101 -8.42 11.68 -6.86
N ALA A 102 -7.25 12.04 -6.33
CA ALA A 102 -6.57 11.28 -5.29
C ALA A 102 -7.37 11.26 -3.98
N ASP A 103 -7.98 12.39 -3.61
CA ASP A 103 -8.82 12.50 -2.41
C ASP A 103 -10.12 11.72 -2.56
N GLU A 104 -10.76 11.76 -3.74
CA GLU A 104 -11.94 10.94 -4.03
C GLU A 104 -11.61 9.44 -3.99
N PHE A 105 -10.51 9.03 -4.62
CA PHE A 105 -10.06 7.65 -4.64
C PHE A 105 -9.78 7.10 -3.24
N THR A 106 -9.00 7.83 -2.43
CA THR A 106 -8.70 7.42 -1.06
C THR A 106 -9.95 7.38 -0.19
N GLY A 107 -10.85 8.34 -0.35
CA GLY A 107 -12.16 8.34 0.30
C GLY A 107 -13.01 7.11 -0.07
N ALA A 108 -13.05 6.74 -1.35
CA ALA A 108 -13.76 5.54 -1.81
C ALA A 108 -13.12 4.25 -1.25
N LEU A 109 -11.79 4.17 -1.22
CA LEU A 109 -11.05 3.03 -0.68
C LEU A 109 -11.37 2.79 0.80
N TYR A 110 -11.38 3.83 1.63
CA TYR A 110 -11.68 3.70 3.06
C TYR A 110 -13.16 3.38 3.33
N ARG A 111 -14.08 3.88 2.49
CA ARG A 111 -15.49 3.45 2.56
C ARG A 111 -15.62 1.97 2.25
N ALA A 112 -14.93 1.48 1.23
CA ALA A 112 -14.93 0.06 0.88
C ALA A 112 -14.35 -0.81 2.02
N ASP A 113 -13.25 -0.40 2.65
CA ASP A 113 -12.70 -1.09 3.82
C ASP A 113 -13.68 -1.12 5.00
N SER A 114 -14.35 0.00 5.29
CA SER A 114 -15.36 0.08 6.35
C SER A 114 -16.50 -0.91 6.11
N LEU A 115 -17.00 -0.99 4.87
CA LEU A 115 -18.04 -1.95 4.48
C LEU A 115 -17.54 -3.39 4.58
N ALA A 116 -16.33 -3.67 4.09
CA ALA A 116 -15.71 -4.99 4.19
C ALA A 116 -15.55 -5.42 5.65
N SER A 117 -15.01 -4.54 6.50
CA SER A 117 -14.87 -4.77 7.95
C SER A 117 -16.22 -5.07 8.62
N SER A 118 -17.27 -4.31 8.29
CA SER A 118 -18.62 -4.54 8.83
C SER A 118 -19.23 -5.89 8.43
N SER A 119 -18.83 -6.44 7.27
CA SER A 119 -19.34 -7.72 6.79
C SER A 119 -18.92 -8.90 7.67
N ASN A 120 -17.75 -8.80 8.32
CA ASN A 120 -17.25 -9.81 9.25
C ASN A 120 -18.08 -9.88 10.55
N ASN A 121 -18.76 -8.81 10.92
CA ASN A 121 -19.53 -8.71 12.16
C ASN A 121 -20.97 -9.26 12.04
N LYS A 122 -21.37 -9.83 10.89
CA LYS A 122 -22.73 -10.36 10.68
C LYS A 122 -23.01 -11.70 11.38
N THR A 123 -22.01 -12.34 11.98
CA THR A 123 -22.24 -13.48 12.87
C THR A 123 -22.39 -12.97 14.30
N GLY A 124 -23.61 -12.55 14.65
CA GLY A 124 -23.96 -12.35 16.04
C GLY A 124 -23.51 -13.57 16.85
N SER A 125 -22.78 -13.31 17.94
CA SER A 125 -22.24 -14.33 18.87
C SER A 125 -23.34 -15.05 19.67
N GLY A 126 -24.52 -15.24 19.09
CA GLY A 126 -25.50 -16.20 19.55
C GLY A 126 -25.31 -17.47 18.74
N LYS A 127 -24.50 -18.41 19.24
CA LYS A 127 -24.80 -19.82 18.96
C LYS A 127 -26.26 -19.97 19.39
N GLN A 128 -27.19 -20.14 18.44
CA GLN A 128 -28.56 -20.50 18.77
C GLN A 128 -28.46 -21.85 19.48
N THR A 129 -28.45 -21.83 20.82
CA THR A 129 -28.65 -23.04 21.61
C THR A 129 -30.03 -23.55 21.20
N PRO A 130 -30.14 -24.76 20.62
CA PRO A 130 -31.44 -25.32 20.28
C PRO A 130 -32.32 -25.33 21.53
N PRO A 131 -33.62 -25.00 21.43
CA PRO A 131 -34.51 -25.04 22.58
C PRO A 131 -34.51 -26.45 23.18
N ALA A 132 -34.26 -26.55 24.48
CA ALA A 132 -34.40 -27.82 25.19
C ALA A 132 -35.88 -28.22 25.18
N VAL A 133 -36.18 -29.36 24.53
CA VAL A 133 -37.49 -29.98 24.58
C VAL A 133 -37.62 -30.62 25.97
N PHE A 134 -38.55 -30.13 26.79
CA PHE A 134 -39.00 -30.78 28.02
C PHE A 134 -40.28 -31.56 27.75
#